data_AF-A0A351Y6S8-F1
#
_entry.id   AF-A0A351Y6S8-F1
#
_cell.length_a   1.000
_cell.length_b   1.000
_cell.length_c   1.000
_cell.angle_alpha   90.00
_cell.angle_beta   90.00
_cell.angle_gamma   90.00
#
_symmetry.space_group_name_H-M   'P 1'
#
loop_
_entity.id
_entity.type
_entity.pdbx_description
1 polymer ?
#
loop_
_entity_poly.entity_id
_entity_poly.type
_entity_poly.pdbx_seq_one_letter_code
_entity_poly.pdbx_strand_id
1 'polypeptide(L)'
;MAVVVDGDNMINYYFCHECKPKLGEKIIAKTGRDGIRIHTVGCRGIKTISFDKLLEAHRAAESDNLYKILVDMKVSSRQGNIIGMMKIFNDLHVPVLQISMKNLQENMSLVTFETEFSNPGKMAFLLNSLKKYDDSLKVVKKSIS
;
A
#
# COMPACT_ATOMS: atom_id res chain seq x y z
N MET A 1 -21.82 -15.46 -3.40
CA MET A 1 -20.60 -15.19 -4.20
C MET A 1 -19.42 -15.21 -3.26
N ALA A 2 -18.42 -16.06 -3.51
CA ALA A 2 -17.28 -16.21 -2.63
C ALA A 2 -16.26 -15.10 -2.87
N VAL A 3 -15.68 -14.58 -1.79
CA VAL A 3 -14.56 -13.63 -1.83
C VAL A 3 -13.35 -14.39 -1.31
N VAL A 4 -12.25 -14.23 -2.04
CA VAL A 4 -10.93 -14.73 -1.65
C VAL A 4 -10.18 -13.56 -1.02
N VAL A 5 -9.52 -13.80 0.10
CA VAL A 5 -8.68 -12.82 0.79
C VAL A 5 -7.34 -13.46 1.07
N ASP A 6 -6.27 -12.87 0.54
CA ASP A 6 -4.89 -13.39 0.67
C ASP A 6 -4.75 -14.88 0.29
N GLY A 7 -5.52 -15.31 -0.72
CA GLY A 7 -5.57 -16.69 -1.21
C GLY A 7 -6.59 -17.60 -0.51
N ASP A 8 -7.19 -17.18 0.60
CA ASP A 8 -8.15 -17.98 1.35
C ASP A 8 -9.60 -17.64 1.01
N ASN A 9 -10.43 -18.67 0.80
CA ASN A 9 -11.87 -18.52 0.61
C ASN A 9 -12.54 -18.05 1.92
N MET A 10 -13.03 -16.82 1.92
CA MET A 10 -13.63 -16.24 3.11
C MET A 10 -15.10 -16.64 3.25
N ILE A 11 -15.41 -17.27 4.38
CA ILE A 11 -16.78 -17.64 4.75
C ILE A 11 -17.48 -16.46 5.48
N ASN A 12 -16.74 -15.76 6.35
CA ASN A 12 -17.27 -14.65 7.15
C ASN A 12 -16.59 -13.33 6.78
N TYR A 13 -17.30 -12.49 6.03
CA TYR A 13 -16.89 -11.14 5.70
C TYR A 13 -18.10 -10.24 5.53
N TYR A 14 -17.87 -8.92 5.60
CA TYR A 14 -18.93 -7.92 5.40
C TYR A 14 -18.55 -6.95 4.29
N PHE A 15 -19.48 -6.65 3.40
CA PHE A 15 -19.28 -5.55 2.46
C PHE A 15 -19.42 -4.20 3.15
N CYS A 16 -18.55 -3.26 2.83
CA CYS A 16 -18.63 -1.91 3.36
C CYS A 16 -19.91 -1.20 2.86
N HIS A 17 -20.70 -0.65 3.80
CA HIS A 17 -21.92 0.08 3.50
C HIS A 17 -21.69 1.41 2.75
N GLU A 18 -20.50 2.00 2.86
CA GLU A 18 -20.19 3.28 2.20
C GLU A 18 -19.94 3.13 0.71
N CYS A 19 -19.14 2.15 0.30
CA CYS A 19 -18.78 1.96 -1.11
C CYS A 19 -19.60 0.89 -1.82
N LYS A 20 -20.25 -0.03 -1.08
CA LYS A 20 -21.11 -1.11 -1.60
C LYS A 20 -20.51 -1.81 -2.84
N PRO A 21 -19.42 -2.58 -2.69
CA PRO A 21 -18.68 -3.14 -3.82
C PRO A 21 -19.57 -3.97 -4.76
N LYS A 22 -19.54 -3.64 -6.05
CA LYS A 22 -20.29 -4.31 -7.12
C LYS A 22 -19.40 -5.31 -7.86
N LEU A 23 -20.03 -6.20 -8.63
CA LEU A 23 -19.33 -7.16 -9.49
C LEU A 23 -18.47 -6.45 -10.52
N GLY A 24 -17.28 -6.99 -10.79
CA GLY A 24 -16.28 -6.40 -11.68
C GLY A 24 -15.50 -5.23 -11.08
N GLU A 25 -15.84 -4.75 -9.88
CA GLU A 25 -15.04 -3.74 -9.19
C GLU A 25 -13.88 -4.39 -8.44
N LYS A 26 -12.70 -3.80 -8.59
CA LYS A 26 -11.51 -4.13 -7.80
C LYS A 26 -11.79 -3.91 -6.31
N ILE A 27 -11.65 -4.98 -5.53
CA ILE A 27 -11.89 -4.98 -4.09
C ILE A 27 -10.59 -5.10 -3.30
N ILE A 28 -10.67 -4.80 -2.02
CA ILE A 28 -9.58 -4.90 -1.06
C ILE A 28 -10.16 -5.23 0.31
N ALA A 29 -9.49 -6.10 1.05
CA ALA A 29 -9.91 -6.47 2.39
C ALA A 29 -9.27 -5.55 3.43
N LYS A 30 -10.06 -5.19 4.43
CA LYS A 30 -9.63 -4.47 5.63
C LYS A 30 -9.88 -5.34 6.85
N THR A 31 -8.84 -5.59 7.63
CA THR A 31 -8.96 -6.27 8.92
C THR A 31 -9.34 -5.28 10.01
N GLY A 32 -10.38 -5.59 10.77
CA GLY A 32 -10.82 -4.83 11.95
C GLY A 32 -11.07 -5.73 13.16
N ARG A 33 -11.54 -5.14 14.26
CA ARG A 33 -11.92 -5.91 15.46
C ARG A 33 -13.10 -6.84 15.20
N ASP A 34 -14.02 -6.41 14.33
CA ASP A 34 -15.24 -7.13 13.98
C ASP A 34 -15.03 -8.13 12.82
N GLY A 35 -13.77 -8.45 12.48
CA GLY A 35 -13.40 -9.32 11.37
C GLY A 35 -13.02 -8.57 10.09
N ILE A 36 -13.23 -9.23 8.95
CA ILE A 36 -12.82 -8.74 7.63
C ILE A 36 -13.96 -7.98 6.95
N ARG A 37 -13.65 -6.76 6.51
CA ARG A 37 -14.56 -5.92 5.73
C ARG A 37 -14.02 -5.70 4.32
N ILE A 38 -14.87 -5.88 3.32
CA ILE A 38 -14.52 -5.74 1.91
C ILE A 38 -14.90 -4.34 1.43
N HIS A 39 -13.93 -3.65 0.86
CA HIS A 39 -14.05 -2.30 0.32
C HIS A 39 -13.71 -2.29 -1.18
N THR A 40 -14.15 -1.26 -1.90
CA THR A 40 -13.54 -0.91 -3.19
C THR A 40 -12.24 -0.14 -2.94
N VAL A 41 -11.29 -0.20 -3.87
CA VAL A 41 -9.98 0.48 -3.72
C VAL A 41 -10.12 2.01 -3.60
N GLY A 42 -11.17 2.59 -4.18
CA GLY A 42 -11.48 4.02 -4.07
C GLY A 42 -12.16 4.46 -2.77
N CYS A 43 -12.51 3.52 -1.87
CA CYS A 43 -13.32 3.83 -0.69
C CYS A 43 -12.62 4.82 0.26
N ARG A 44 -13.37 5.80 0.79
CA ARG A 44 -12.83 6.78 1.76
C ARG A 44 -12.33 6.11 3.04
N GLY A 45 -13.03 5.08 3.51
CA GLY A 45 -12.72 4.37 4.75
C GLY A 45 -11.41 3.56 4.76
N ILE A 46 -10.69 3.47 3.64
CA ILE A 46 -9.38 2.82 3.56
C ILE A 46 -8.22 3.80 3.34
N LYS A 47 -8.49 5.06 2.92
CA LYS A 47 -7.44 6.06 2.62
C LYS A 47 -6.59 6.41 3.84
N THR A 48 -7.19 6.38 5.03
CA THR A 48 -6.53 6.72 6.30
C THR A 48 -6.06 5.48 7.08
N ILE A 49 -6.33 4.29 6.57
CA ILE A 49 -5.97 3.04 7.24
C ILE A 49 -4.52 2.71 6.97
N SER A 50 -3.86 2.12 7.96
CA SER A 50 -2.48 1.64 7.83
C SER A 50 -2.43 0.39 6.95
N PHE A 51 -1.35 0.25 6.16
CA PHE A 51 -1.25 -0.80 5.15
C PHE A 51 -1.23 -2.21 5.75
N ASP A 52 -0.72 -2.38 6.98
CA ASP A 52 -0.72 -3.64 7.73
C ASP A 52 -2.12 -4.21 8.00
N LYS A 53 -3.16 -3.37 7.90
CA LYS A 53 -4.56 -3.78 8.06
C LYS A 53 -5.27 -4.02 6.73
N LEU A 54 -4.54 -3.93 5.62
CA LEU A 54 -5.07 -4.14 4.28
C LEU A 54 -4.51 -5.45 3.72
N LEU A 55 -5.38 -6.23 3.09
CA LEU A 55 -5.06 -7.51 2.49
C LEU A 55 -5.55 -7.53 1.05
N GLU A 56 -4.89 -8.35 0.23
CA GLU A 56 -5.39 -8.70 -1.10
C GLU A 56 -6.80 -9.27 -0.95
N ALA A 57 -7.70 -8.85 -1.84
CA ALA A 57 -8.98 -9.51 -1.98
C ALA A 57 -9.44 -9.46 -3.42
N HIS A 58 -10.05 -10.54 -3.88
CA HIS A 58 -10.70 -10.64 -5.18
C HIS A 58 -11.91 -11.55 -5.07
N ARG A 59 -12.78 -11.57 -6.08
CA ARG A 59 -13.88 -12.54 -6.14
C ARG A 59 -13.34 -13.84 -6.69
N ALA A 60 -13.86 -14.99 -6.25
CA ALA A 60 -13.34 -16.28 -6.66
C ALA A 60 -13.41 -16.58 -8.18
N ALA A 61 -14.16 -15.78 -8.95
CA ALA A 61 -14.24 -15.86 -10.41
C ALA A 61 -13.33 -14.85 -11.14
N GLU A 62 -12.63 -13.99 -10.40
CA GLU A 62 -11.71 -12.96 -10.88
C GLU A 62 -10.27 -13.42 -10.55
N SER A 63 -9.28 -12.91 -11.28
CA SER A 63 -7.88 -13.09 -10.90
C SER A 63 -7.50 -12.21 -9.72
N ASP A 64 -6.42 -12.56 -9.04
CA ASP A 64 -5.78 -11.75 -8.00
C ASP A 64 -5.59 -10.30 -8.44
N ASN A 65 -5.76 -9.39 -7.49
CA ASN A 65 -5.59 -7.97 -7.75
C ASN A 65 -4.13 -7.53 -7.58
N LEU A 66 -3.65 -6.70 -8.51
CA LEU A 66 -2.40 -5.94 -8.37
C LEU A 66 -2.73 -4.51 -8.01
N TYR A 67 -2.30 -4.04 -6.85
CA TYR A 67 -2.55 -2.69 -6.35
C TYR A 67 -1.38 -1.79 -6.64
N LYS A 68 -1.65 -0.64 -7.27
CA LYS A 68 -0.65 0.41 -7.46
C LYS A 68 -0.66 1.31 -6.25
N ILE A 69 0.52 1.58 -5.70
CA ILE A 69 0.68 2.39 -4.51
C ILE A 69 1.65 3.52 -4.83
N LEU A 70 1.18 4.75 -4.66
CA LEU A 70 1.97 5.97 -4.77
C LEU A 70 2.20 6.53 -3.37
N VAL A 71 3.46 6.80 -3.02
CA VAL A 71 3.82 7.37 -1.72
C VAL A 71 4.75 8.56 -1.88
N ASP A 72 4.39 9.63 -1.20
CA ASP A 72 5.19 10.83 -1.02
C ASP A 72 5.84 10.80 0.36
N MET A 73 7.16 10.93 0.43
CA MET A 73 7.93 10.90 1.66
C MET A 73 8.88 12.09 1.73
N LYS A 74 8.97 12.72 2.90
CA LYS A 74 10.02 13.66 3.22
C LYS A 74 11.17 12.92 3.88
N VAL A 75 12.39 13.18 3.42
CA VAL A 75 13.63 12.61 3.96
C VAL A 75 14.68 13.72 4.02
N SER A 76 15.62 13.63 4.96
CA SER A 76 16.77 14.54 4.96
C SER A 76 17.61 14.36 3.70
N SER A 77 18.14 15.45 3.13
CA SER A 77 19.00 15.45 1.95
C SER A 77 20.43 15.07 2.35
N ARG A 78 20.62 13.86 2.86
CA ARG A 78 21.96 13.30 3.09
C ARG A 78 22.44 12.60 1.83
N GLN A 79 23.76 12.63 1.57
CA GLN A 79 24.35 11.87 0.47
C GLN A 79 24.07 10.38 0.68
N GLY A 80 23.61 9.68 -0.38
CA GLY A 80 23.38 8.23 -0.37
C GLY A 80 21.96 7.77 -0.05
N ASN A 81 21.02 8.66 0.28
CA ASN A 81 19.66 8.26 0.67
C ASN A 81 18.90 7.53 -0.46
N ILE A 82 18.98 8.00 -1.70
CA ILE A 82 18.39 7.28 -2.84
C ILE A 82 19.00 5.89 -3.01
N ILE A 83 20.32 5.76 -2.94
CA ILE A 83 21.02 4.48 -3.18
C ILE A 83 20.61 3.46 -2.11
N GLY A 84 20.55 3.88 -0.84
CA GLY A 84 20.08 3.03 0.25
C GLY A 84 18.61 2.62 0.08
N MET A 85 17.74 3.55 -0.33
CA MET A 85 16.34 3.23 -0.62
C MET A 85 16.21 2.21 -1.77
N MET A 86 16.97 2.40 -2.86
CA MET A 86 17.00 1.46 -4.00
C MET A 86 17.49 0.07 -3.59
N LYS A 87 18.48 0.00 -2.72
CA LYS A 87 18.93 -1.27 -2.15
C LYS A 87 17.82 -1.96 -1.36
N ILE A 88 17.09 -1.23 -0.51
CA ILE A 88 15.97 -1.78 0.26
C ILE A 88 14.84 -2.27 -0.66
N PHE A 89 14.49 -1.51 -1.71
CA PHE A 89 13.51 -1.97 -2.69
C PHE A 89 13.94 -3.29 -3.33
N ASN A 90 15.22 -3.40 -3.72
CA ASN A 90 15.77 -4.61 -4.33
C ASN A 90 15.80 -5.80 -3.35
N ASP A 91 16.28 -5.59 -2.13
CA ASP A 91 16.38 -6.63 -1.10
C ASP A 91 14.99 -7.20 -0.75
N LEU A 92 13.96 -6.34 -0.75
CA LEU A 92 12.57 -6.73 -0.52
C LEU A 92 11.84 -7.20 -1.80
N HIS A 93 12.54 -7.27 -2.93
CA HIS A 93 12.00 -7.65 -4.24
C HIS A 93 10.76 -6.83 -4.62
N VAL A 94 10.78 -5.54 -4.30
CA VAL A 94 9.69 -4.60 -4.56
C VAL A 94 9.87 -4.02 -5.97
N PRO A 95 8.89 -4.19 -6.87
CA PRO A 95 8.93 -3.55 -8.17
C PRO A 95 8.77 -2.03 -8.01
N VAL A 96 9.71 -1.26 -8.55
CA VAL A 96 9.64 0.21 -8.58
C VAL A 96 9.24 0.63 -9.99
N LEU A 97 8.00 1.12 -10.13
CA LEU A 97 7.46 1.57 -11.41
C LEU A 97 7.97 2.97 -11.76
N GLN A 98 8.00 3.84 -10.75
CA GLN A 98 8.49 5.21 -10.89
C GLN A 98 9.14 5.66 -9.59
N ILE A 99 10.20 6.44 -9.69
CA ILE A 99 10.76 7.19 -8.57
C ILE A 99 11.11 8.61 -9.03
N SER A 100 10.81 9.59 -8.20
CA SER A 100 11.20 10.98 -8.39
C SER A 100 11.63 11.57 -7.07
N MET A 101 12.59 12.48 -7.13
CA MET A 101 13.07 13.21 -5.96
C MET A 101 13.11 14.70 -6.30
N LYS A 102 12.54 15.49 -5.40
CA LYS A 102 12.56 16.95 -5.47
C LYS A 102 13.23 17.48 -4.21
N ASN A 103 14.35 18.18 -4.37
CA ASN A 103 14.96 18.89 -3.24
C ASN A 103 14.04 20.03 -2.80
N LEU A 104 13.80 20.09 -1.49
CA LEU A 104 13.10 21.16 -0.80
C LEU A 104 14.13 22.09 -0.14
N GLN A 105 13.65 23.15 0.48
CA GLN A 105 14.48 23.98 1.36
C GLN A 105 14.87 23.20 2.63
N GLU A 106 15.84 23.71 3.38
CA GLU A 106 16.25 23.17 4.70
C GLU A 106 16.87 21.76 4.68
N ASN A 107 17.60 21.40 3.63
CA ASN A 107 18.28 20.10 3.53
C ASN A 107 17.31 18.91 3.65
N MET A 108 16.12 19.07 3.04
CA MET A 108 15.09 18.04 2.94
C MET A 108 14.78 17.75 1.47
N SER A 109 14.43 16.51 1.16
CA SER A 109 13.99 16.08 -0.16
C SER A 109 12.60 15.44 -0.05
N LEU A 110 11.74 15.73 -1.01
CA LEU A 110 10.50 15.00 -1.24
C LEU A 110 10.83 13.86 -2.21
N VAL A 111 10.71 12.62 -1.76
CA VAL A 111 10.81 11.42 -2.59
C VAL A 111 9.41 10.90 -2.84
N THR A 112 9.05 10.80 -4.11
CA THR A 112 7.79 10.19 -4.55
C THR A 112 8.13 8.94 -5.32
N PHE A 113 7.56 7.80 -4.93
CA PHE A 113 7.72 6.55 -5.65
C PHE A 113 6.38 5.85 -5.87
N GLU A 114 6.29 5.17 -7.00
CA GLU A 114 5.19 4.31 -7.40
C GLU A 114 5.68 2.87 -7.46
N THR A 115 4.89 1.97 -6.88
CA THR A 115 5.16 0.53 -6.80
C THR A 115 3.86 -0.24 -6.95
N GLU A 116 3.97 -1.54 -7.17
CA GLU A 116 2.83 -2.44 -7.28
C GLU A 116 3.00 -3.65 -6.36
N PHE A 117 1.91 -4.05 -5.73
CA PHE A 117 1.87 -5.22 -4.87
C PHE A 117 0.60 -6.03 -5.12
N SER A 118 0.71 -7.35 -5.10
CA SER A 118 -0.47 -8.21 -4.96
C SER A 118 -1.10 -8.06 -3.58
N ASN A 119 -0.29 -8.06 -2.52
CA ASN A 119 -0.76 -7.83 -1.15
C ASN A 119 -0.35 -6.43 -0.64
N PRO A 120 -1.30 -5.50 -0.43
CA PRO A 120 -1.04 -4.16 0.09
C PRO A 120 -0.35 -4.12 1.46
N GLY A 121 -0.49 -5.17 2.26
CA GLY A 121 0.19 -5.33 3.55
C GLY A 121 1.72 -5.31 3.42
N LYS A 122 2.27 -5.78 2.30
CA LYS A 122 3.72 -5.74 2.00
C LYS A 122 4.26 -4.31 2.01
N MET A 123 3.43 -3.32 1.67
CA MET A 123 3.79 -1.91 1.72
C MET A 123 4.15 -1.46 3.15
N ALA A 124 3.49 -2.00 4.18
CA ALA A 124 3.81 -1.67 5.57
C ALA A 124 5.25 -2.11 5.92
N PHE A 125 5.66 -3.30 5.47
CA PHE A 125 7.01 -3.81 5.68
C PHE A 125 8.05 -2.96 4.98
N LEU A 126 7.80 -2.58 3.73
CA LEU A 126 8.68 -1.67 2.99
C LEU A 126 8.86 -0.33 3.74
N LEU A 127 7.76 0.32 4.13
CA LEU A 127 7.82 1.60 4.85
C LEU A 127 8.57 1.48 6.17
N ASN A 128 8.39 0.36 6.89
CA ASN A 128 9.10 0.10 8.13
C ASN A 128 10.61 -0.11 7.90
N SER A 129 11.00 -0.82 6.84
CA SER A 129 12.41 -1.01 6.47
C SER A 129 13.07 0.30 6.05
N LEU A 130 12.38 1.13 5.27
CA LEU A 130 12.86 2.46 4.88
C LEU A 130 13.02 3.38 6.10
N LYS A 131 12.07 3.35 7.05
CA LYS A 131 12.15 4.13 8.29
C LYS A 131 13.31 3.69 9.20
N LYS A 132 13.57 2.38 9.28
CA LYS A 132 14.73 1.84 10.03
C LYS A 132 16.06 2.26 9.42
N TYR A 133 16.10 2.48 8.11
CA TYR A 133 17.29 2.95 7.40
C TYR A 133 17.54 4.44 7.63
N ASP A 134 16.49 5.26 7.59
CA ASP A 134 16.58 6.69 7.88
C ASP A 134 15.37 7.15 8.73
N ASP A 135 15.62 7.43 10.01
CA ASP A 135 14.61 7.88 10.97
C ASP A 135 14.02 9.26 10.62
N SER A 136 14.67 10.04 9.75
CA SER A 136 14.13 11.31 9.26
C SER A 136 12.96 11.12 8.28
N LEU A 137 12.75 9.89 7.79
CA LEU A 137 11.70 9.57 6.84
C LEU A 137 10.31 9.78 7.44
N LYS A 138 9.52 10.62 6.77
CA LYS A 138 8.11 10.87 7.11
C LYS A 138 7.24 10.71 5.88
N VAL A 139 6.29 9.79 5.92
CA VAL A 139 5.25 9.65 4.89
C VAL A 139 4.33 10.87 4.96
N VAL A 140 4.24 11.61 3.86
CA VAL A 140 3.40 12.81 3.72
C VAL A 140 2.04 12.44 3.17
N LYS A 141 2.03 11.61 2.13
CA LYS A 141 0.82 11.21 1.41
C LYS A 141 0.99 9.81 0.88
N LYS A 142 -0.12 9.09 0.80
CA LYS A 142 -0.21 7.79 0.15
C LYS A 142 -1.53 7.66 -0.58
N SER A 143 -1.53 6.92 -1.68
CA SER A 143 -2.72 6.51 -2.39
C SER A 143 -2.57 5.10 -2.93
N ILE A 144 -3.71 4.40 -3.05
CA ILE A 144 -3.80 3.06 -3.60
C ILE A 144 -4.85 3.06 -4.72
N SER A 145 -4.58 2.35 -5.81
CA SER A 145 -5.47 2.16 -6.97
C SER A 145 -5.44 0.75 -7.52
#